data_AF-A0A7V0X2I4-F1
#
_entry.id   AF-A0A7V0X2I4-F1
#
_cell.length_a   1.000
_cell.length_b   1.000
_cell.length_c   1.000
_cell.angle_alpha   90.00
_cell.angle_beta   90.00
_cell.angle_gamma   90.00
#
_symmetry.space_group_name_H-M   'P 1'
#
loop_
_entity.id
_entity.type
_entity.pdbx_description
1 polymer ?
#
loop_
_entity_poly.entity_id
_entity_poly.type
_entity_poly.pdbx_seq_one_letter_code
_entity_poly.pdbx_strand_id
1 'polypeptide(L)'
;MKLRKLSIYPFICALTFAFFLVGPMNAQEAPKKEDKKEEKKTEEKKEEDIGGWRIKDFKPYVKALRDLEKLNKEYSENLLKLAIDEYATGLDILEDMENEINKLTSANKEKKNLNERWYWQEIDRKNQEVRQIAKMKYEAKLKSVTYFTRAINHLDEIQFTEVRKEPRFVNFQTRLFQVYVSSQYDLHNLKPCIPILERYITINEETKKDVWAYKYLTSCYGFMESMLSKYRQGSEDEATRYKMLKNRYMLQAVEIQFGVDSPEYKHLQEVVQLDEKKSERINDFK
;
A
#
# COMPACT_ATOMS: atom_id res chain seq x y z
N MET A 1 68.23 -24.60 36.78
CA MET A 1 68.38 -23.77 37.99
C MET A 1 67.84 -22.38 37.68
N LYS A 2 66.84 -21.93 38.46
CA LYS A 2 66.24 -20.58 38.58
C LYS A 2 65.40 -19.98 37.42
N LEU A 3 64.08 -20.04 37.68
CA LEU A 3 62.95 -19.24 37.16
C LEU A 3 63.00 -17.75 37.53
N ARG A 4 62.36 -16.86 36.74
CA ARG A 4 61.44 -15.76 37.16
C ARG A 4 60.47 -15.42 35.99
N LYS A 5 59.18 -15.81 36.03
CA LYS A 5 57.94 -15.17 36.61
C LYS A 5 57.39 -14.00 35.76
N LEU A 6 56.24 -14.19 35.07
CA LEU A 6 54.83 -13.78 35.40
C LEU A 6 54.62 -12.25 35.27
N SER A 7 53.72 -11.63 34.48
CA SER A 7 52.27 -11.79 34.19
C SER A 7 51.57 -10.45 34.55
N ILE A 8 50.40 -10.18 33.93
CA ILE A 8 49.26 -9.30 34.38
C ILE A 8 49.03 -7.98 33.58
N TYR A 9 48.01 -7.99 32.69
CA TYR A 9 47.09 -6.87 32.29
C TYR A 9 46.10 -6.55 33.46
N PRO A 10 45.25 -5.47 33.57
CA PRO A 10 44.54 -4.69 32.51
C PRO A 10 44.14 -3.20 32.87
N PHE A 11 43.35 -2.55 31.97
CA PHE A 11 42.23 -1.57 32.16
C PHE A 11 42.33 -0.34 33.10
N ILE A 12 41.94 0.86 32.61
CA ILE A 12 40.83 1.74 33.12
C ILE A 12 40.73 3.10 32.37
N CYS A 13 39.47 3.54 32.23
CA CYS A 13 38.83 4.65 31.52
C CYS A 13 39.18 6.11 31.90
N ALA A 14 38.87 7.06 31.00
CA ALA A 14 37.96 8.23 31.16
C ALA A 14 38.32 9.39 30.18
N LEU A 15 37.51 9.76 29.18
CA LEU A 15 36.38 10.73 29.15
C LEU A 15 36.78 12.22 29.34
N THR A 16 36.58 13.05 28.29
CA THR A 16 36.10 14.48 28.26
C THR A 16 36.39 15.09 26.86
N PHE A 17 35.42 15.28 25.96
CA PHE A 17 34.50 16.42 25.73
C PHE A 17 35.12 17.77 25.27
N ALA A 18 34.69 18.19 24.06
CA ALA A 18 34.38 19.56 23.61
C ALA A 18 35.38 20.42 22.79
N PHE A 19 34.93 20.68 21.54
CA PHE A 19 34.78 21.99 20.88
C PHE A 19 35.91 22.64 20.02
N PHE A 20 35.63 22.66 18.71
CA PHE A 20 35.63 23.79 17.75
C PHE A 20 36.93 24.38 17.13
N LEU A 21 36.93 24.31 15.79
CA LEU A 21 37.24 25.34 14.76
C LEU A 21 38.66 25.53 14.19
N VAL A 22 38.62 26.01 12.93
CA VAL A 22 39.68 26.52 12.02
C VAL A 22 40.39 25.43 11.21
N GLY A 23 40.40 25.36 9.88
CA GLY A 23 39.90 26.14 8.74
C GLY A 23 40.45 25.47 7.46
N PRO A 24 39.89 25.72 6.26
CA PRO A 24 40.15 24.90 5.08
C PRO A 24 41.38 25.37 4.28
N MET A 25 42.19 24.42 3.81
CA MET A 25 43.21 24.65 2.78
C MET A 25 42.55 24.71 1.38
N ASN A 26 42.82 25.80 0.68
CA ASN A 26 42.53 26.01 -0.75
C ASN A 26 43.51 25.23 -1.64
N ALA A 27 43.01 24.71 -2.77
CA ALA A 27 43.79 24.53 -4.00
C ALA A 27 42.87 24.51 -5.25
N GLN A 28 43.00 25.61 -6.03
CA GLN A 28 42.89 25.77 -7.50
C GLN A 28 41.55 25.65 -8.29
N GLU A 29 41.04 26.85 -8.65
CA GLU A 29 40.48 27.38 -9.93
C GLU A 29 40.70 26.54 -11.21
N ALA A 30 39.88 26.51 -12.28
CA ALA A 30 38.73 27.27 -12.86
C ALA A 30 38.09 26.40 -14.01
N PRO A 31 37.06 26.79 -14.83
CA PRO A 31 36.25 28.01 -14.84
C PRO A 31 34.71 27.78 -14.87
N LYS A 32 33.98 28.89 -14.66
CA LYS A 32 32.53 29.06 -14.83
C LYS A 32 32.05 28.75 -16.26
N LYS A 33 30.93 28.04 -16.37
CA LYS A 33 29.92 28.26 -17.41
C LYS A 33 28.56 28.41 -16.73
N GLU A 34 27.94 29.54 -17.01
CA GLU A 34 26.61 29.95 -16.59
C GLU A 34 25.52 29.07 -17.23
N ASP A 35 24.39 29.04 -16.54
CA ASP A 35 23.03 28.83 -17.02
C ASP A 35 22.62 27.48 -17.64
N LYS A 36 21.88 26.71 -16.82
CA LYS A 36 20.63 26.02 -17.21
C LYS A 36 19.89 25.53 -15.95
N LYS A 37 19.20 26.48 -15.32
CA LYS A 37 18.02 26.23 -14.49
C LYS A 37 16.82 26.52 -15.40
N GLU A 38 15.75 25.72 -15.26
CA GLU A 38 14.59 25.57 -16.17
C GLU A 38 14.82 24.38 -17.13
N GLU A 39 13.98 23.35 -17.16
CA GLU A 39 12.52 23.38 -17.16
C GLU A 39 11.92 22.34 -16.19
N LYS A 40 11.22 22.82 -15.17
CA LYS A 40 10.05 22.10 -14.66
C LYS A 40 9.01 22.18 -15.79
N LYS A 41 8.80 21.07 -16.50
CA LYS A 41 7.59 20.89 -17.30
C LYS A 41 6.40 20.84 -16.36
N THR A 42 5.89 22.01 -15.99
CA THR A 42 4.48 22.19 -15.70
C THR A 42 3.78 21.75 -16.97
N GLU A 43 3.05 20.64 -16.92
CA GLU A 43 2.09 20.31 -17.96
C GLU A 43 1.12 21.49 -18.05
N GLU A 44 1.34 22.34 -19.05
CA GLU A 44 0.32 23.26 -19.52
C GLU A 44 -0.86 22.40 -19.93
N LYS A 45 -1.86 22.30 -19.04
CA LYS A 45 -3.22 22.03 -19.48
C LYS A 45 -3.45 22.99 -20.62
N LYS A 46 -3.63 22.46 -21.83
CA LYS A 46 -4.08 23.24 -22.99
C LYS A 46 -5.36 23.93 -22.54
N GLU A 47 -5.24 25.20 -22.15
CA GLU A 47 -6.39 26.07 -22.01
C GLU A 47 -6.94 26.16 -23.42
N GLU A 48 -8.09 25.53 -23.63
CA GLU A 48 -8.87 25.76 -24.84
C GLU A 48 -8.98 27.28 -24.99
N ASP A 49 -8.63 27.79 -26.17
CA ASP A 49 -8.72 29.21 -26.51
C ASP A 49 -10.22 29.55 -26.61
N ILE A 50 -10.85 29.67 -25.45
CA ILE A 50 -12.26 30.03 -25.30
C ILE A 50 -12.30 31.51 -25.62
N GLY A 51 -12.47 31.84 -26.90
CA GLY A 51 -12.64 33.20 -27.36
C GLY A 51 -13.72 33.93 -26.56
N GLY A 52 -13.39 35.14 -26.09
CA GLY A 52 -14.32 36.08 -25.46
C GLY A 52 -14.02 36.38 -23.99
N TRP A 53 -14.11 37.67 -23.64
CA TRP A 53 -14.14 38.33 -22.31
C TRP A 53 -13.14 37.93 -21.21
N ARG A 54 -12.39 36.84 -21.34
CA ARG A 54 -11.35 36.42 -20.39
C ARG A 54 -10.02 37.06 -20.76
N ILE A 55 -9.40 37.70 -19.77
CA ILE A 55 -8.03 38.20 -19.85
C ILE A 55 -7.11 37.04 -19.44
N LYS A 56 -5.93 36.90 -20.06
CA LYS A 56 -4.97 35.79 -19.80
C LYS A 56 -4.59 35.63 -18.32
N ASP A 57 -4.64 36.71 -17.55
CA ASP A 57 -4.33 36.71 -16.11
C ASP A 57 -5.56 36.48 -15.20
N PHE A 58 -6.74 36.19 -15.77
CA PHE A 58 -7.96 36.00 -14.99
C PHE A 58 -7.89 34.73 -14.16
N LYS A 59 -7.69 34.88 -12.86
CA LYS A 59 -7.89 33.81 -11.89
C LYS A 59 -9.38 33.76 -11.54
N PRO A 60 -10.13 32.72 -11.95
CA PRO A 60 -11.53 32.59 -11.54
C PRO A 60 -11.59 32.47 -10.02
N TYR A 61 -12.14 33.51 -9.39
CA TYR A 61 -12.23 33.63 -7.94
C TYR A 61 -13.24 32.63 -7.34
N VAL A 62 -14.23 32.22 -8.14
CA VAL A 62 -15.32 31.35 -7.70
C VAL A 62 -15.01 29.91 -8.06
N LYS A 63 -14.43 29.16 -7.11
CA LYS A 63 -14.17 27.71 -7.23
C LYS A 63 -15.43 26.92 -7.63
N ALA A 64 -16.60 27.36 -7.15
CA ALA A 64 -17.88 26.71 -7.44
C ALA A 64 -18.22 26.66 -8.94
N LEU A 65 -17.77 27.63 -9.75
CA LEU A 65 -18.01 27.60 -11.21
C LEU A 65 -17.18 26.51 -11.91
N ARG A 66 -15.95 26.23 -11.43
CA ARG A 66 -15.18 25.07 -11.91
C ARG A 66 -15.79 23.75 -11.45
N ASP A 67 -16.38 23.72 -10.25
CA ASP A 67 -17.05 22.53 -9.75
C ASP A 67 -18.34 22.20 -10.52
N LEU A 68 -18.95 23.17 -11.25
CA LEU A 68 -20.07 22.90 -12.16
C LEU A 68 -19.65 22.08 -13.39
N GLU A 69 -18.43 22.24 -13.89
CA GLU A 69 -17.92 21.43 -15.01
C GLU A 69 -17.88 19.93 -14.66
N LYS A 70 -17.72 19.60 -13.37
CA LYS A 70 -17.76 18.22 -12.85
C LYS A 70 -19.13 17.56 -12.94
N LEU A 71 -20.18 18.36 -13.12
CA LEU A 71 -21.55 17.88 -13.32
C LEU A 71 -21.84 17.57 -14.79
N ASN A 72 -20.91 17.89 -15.71
CA ASN A 72 -21.06 17.53 -17.11
C ASN A 72 -20.77 16.02 -17.31
N LYS A 73 -21.54 15.40 -18.20
CA LYS A 73 -21.40 13.99 -18.59
C LYS A 73 -20.05 13.74 -19.29
N GLU A 74 -19.69 14.57 -20.26
CA GLU A 74 -18.44 14.41 -21.04
C GLU A 74 -17.20 14.49 -20.16
N TYR A 75 -17.22 15.41 -19.18
CA TYR A 75 -16.15 15.53 -18.19
C TYR A 75 -16.01 14.26 -17.36
N SER A 76 -17.13 13.70 -16.90
CA SER A 76 -17.15 12.44 -16.14
C SER A 76 -16.69 11.25 -16.96
N GLU A 77 -17.06 11.18 -18.24
CA GLU A 77 -16.60 10.14 -19.17
C GLU A 77 -15.09 10.25 -19.46
N ASN A 78 -14.57 11.48 -19.59
CA ASN A 78 -13.15 11.71 -19.75
C ASN A 78 -12.35 11.29 -18.50
N LEU A 79 -12.84 11.63 -17.30
CA LEU A 79 -12.25 11.14 -16.05
C LEU A 79 -12.27 9.62 -15.95
N LEU A 80 -13.38 8.98 -16.36
CA LEU A 80 -13.48 7.52 -16.38
C LEU A 80 -12.45 6.91 -17.35
N LYS A 81 -12.24 7.53 -18.51
CA LYS A 81 -11.21 7.11 -19.47
C LYS A 81 -9.81 7.24 -18.86
N LEU A 82 -9.48 8.37 -18.26
CA LEU A 82 -8.20 8.57 -17.58
C LEU A 82 -7.97 7.53 -16.47
N ALA A 83 -9.01 7.23 -15.68
CA ALA A 83 -8.93 6.20 -14.64
C ALA A 83 -8.64 4.81 -15.23
N ILE A 84 -9.25 4.47 -16.38
CA ILE A 84 -9.01 3.21 -17.09
C ILE A 84 -7.58 3.16 -17.62
N ASP A 85 -7.07 4.25 -18.18
CA ASP A 85 -5.71 4.31 -18.74
C ASP A 85 -4.64 4.16 -17.64
N GLU A 86 -4.82 4.81 -16.48
CA GLU A 86 -3.96 4.63 -15.30
C GLU A 86 -4.06 3.21 -14.75
N TYR A 87 -5.26 2.62 -14.70
CA TYR A 87 -5.45 1.23 -14.28
C TYR A 87 -4.74 0.24 -15.21
N ALA A 88 -4.87 0.42 -16.53
CA ALA A 88 -4.20 -0.41 -17.53
C ALA A 88 -2.68 -0.34 -17.37
N THR A 89 -2.13 0.87 -17.21
CA THR A 89 -0.70 1.08 -16.94
C THR A 89 -0.25 0.34 -15.66
N GLY A 90 -1.06 0.34 -14.62
CA GLY A 90 -0.79 -0.40 -13.39
C GLY A 90 -0.80 -1.93 -13.59
N LEU A 91 -1.65 -2.46 -14.47
CA LEU A 91 -1.66 -3.87 -14.81
C LEU A 91 -0.47 -4.27 -15.68
N ASP A 92 -0.13 -3.47 -16.68
CA ASP A 92 1.00 -3.73 -17.58
C ASP A 92 2.31 -3.89 -16.78
N ILE A 93 2.52 -3.07 -15.74
CA ILE A 93 3.67 -3.20 -14.84
C ILE A 93 3.70 -4.56 -14.11
N LEU A 94 2.53 -5.07 -13.71
CA LEU A 94 2.43 -6.38 -13.05
C LEU A 94 2.69 -7.52 -14.06
N GLU A 95 2.15 -7.42 -15.27
CA GLU A 95 2.37 -8.40 -16.34
C GLU A 95 3.84 -8.45 -16.76
N ASP A 96 4.49 -7.29 -16.94
CA ASP A 96 5.92 -7.19 -17.23
C ASP A 96 6.77 -7.83 -16.13
N MET A 97 6.43 -7.56 -14.86
CA MET A 97 7.07 -8.19 -13.71
C MET A 97 6.93 -9.72 -13.74
N GLU A 98 5.74 -10.26 -14.04
CA GLU A 98 5.55 -11.71 -14.14
C GLU A 98 6.39 -12.32 -15.25
N ASN A 99 6.44 -11.66 -16.41
CA ASN A 99 7.27 -12.06 -17.53
C ASN A 99 8.77 -12.04 -17.19
N GLU A 100 9.24 -11.01 -16.48
CA GLU A 100 10.63 -10.91 -16.01
C GLU A 100 10.97 -12.00 -14.98
N ILE A 101 10.08 -12.28 -14.03
CA ILE A 101 10.27 -13.35 -13.05
C ILE A 101 10.34 -14.71 -13.73
N ASN A 102 9.49 -14.96 -14.72
CA ASN A 102 9.50 -16.21 -15.48
C ASN A 102 10.83 -16.38 -16.25
N LYS A 103 11.31 -15.32 -16.92
CA LYS A 103 12.62 -15.31 -17.61
C LYS A 103 13.78 -15.52 -16.63
N LEU A 104 13.75 -14.88 -15.47
CA LEU A 104 14.80 -15.03 -14.46
C LEU A 104 14.79 -16.45 -13.86
N THR A 105 13.61 -17.00 -13.62
CA THR A 105 13.46 -18.35 -13.08
C THR A 105 13.93 -19.41 -14.09
N SER A 106 13.65 -19.25 -15.38
CA SER A 106 14.17 -20.15 -16.42
C SER A 106 15.69 -20.02 -16.55
N ALA A 107 16.22 -18.81 -16.60
CA ALA A 107 17.67 -18.56 -16.66
C ALA A 107 18.42 -19.17 -15.46
N ASN A 108 17.86 -19.06 -14.25
CA ASN A 108 18.45 -19.66 -13.05
C ASN A 108 18.42 -21.20 -13.07
N LYS A 109 17.41 -21.81 -13.69
CA LYS A 109 17.33 -23.28 -13.87
C LYS A 109 18.36 -23.79 -14.88
N GLU A 110 18.62 -23.02 -15.94
CA GLU A 110 19.57 -23.39 -16.99
C GLU A 110 21.04 -23.16 -16.57
N LYS A 111 21.27 -22.27 -15.61
CA LYS A 111 22.61 -21.92 -15.14
C LYS A 111 23.28 -23.10 -14.44
N LYS A 112 24.44 -23.52 -14.96
CA LYS A 112 25.30 -24.54 -14.33
C LYS A 112 26.20 -23.89 -13.29
N ASN A 113 26.09 -24.31 -12.03
CA ASN A 113 26.89 -23.77 -10.92
C ASN A 113 28.03 -24.72 -10.55
N LEU A 114 29.07 -24.74 -11.38
CA LEU A 114 30.21 -25.65 -11.24
C LEU A 114 31.08 -25.36 -9.99
N ASN A 115 30.94 -24.17 -9.39
CA ASN A 115 31.74 -23.71 -8.25
C ASN A 115 31.06 -23.95 -6.89
N GLU A 116 29.84 -24.47 -6.86
CA GLU A 116 29.11 -24.80 -5.64
C GLU A 116 29.56 -26.19 -5.14
N ARG A 117 30.52 -26.20 -4.20
CA ARG A 117 31.06 -27.45 -3.62
C ARG A 117 30.31 -27.88 -2.36
N TRP A 118 29.75 -26.92 -1.63
CA TRP A 118 29.14 -27.16 -0.32
C TRP A 118 27.64 -26.85 -0.35
N TYR A 119 26.85 -27.66 0.36
CA TYR A 119 25.39 -27.51 0.43
C TYR A 119 24.93 -26.12 0.89
N TRP A 120 25.65 -25.48 1.81
CA TRP A 120 25.28 -24.13 2.27
C TRP A 120 25.40 -23.07 1.18
N GLN A 121 26.28 -23.27 0.18
CA GLN A 121 26.42 -22.36 -0.98
C GLN A 121 25.19 -22.46 -1.88
N GLU A 122 24.65 -23.66 -2.07
CA GLU A 122 23.40 -23.86 -2.81
C GLU A 122 22.23 -23.19 -2.11
N ILE A 123 22.16 -23.32 -0.78
CA ILE A 123 21.14 -22.63 0.04
C ILE A 123 21.26 -21.12 -0.12
N ASP A 124 22.47 -20.57 0.00
CA ASP A 124 22.66 -19.12 -0.07
C ASP A 124 22.31 -18.56 -1.46
N ARG A 125 22.68 -19.27 -2.54
CA ARG A 125 22.24 -18.91 -3.89
C ARG A 125 20.72 -18.94 -4.02
N LYS A 126 20.06 -20.03 -3.61
CA LYS A 126 18.59 -20.13 -3.67
C LYS A 126 17.93 -19.00 -2.88
N ASN A 127 18.47 -18.66 -1.71
CA ASN A 127 17.99 -17.54 -0.91
C ASN A 127 18.23 -16.20 -1.63
N GLN A 128 19.35 -16.01 -2.32
CA GLN A 128 19.61 -14.82 -3.13
C GLN A 128 18.63 -14.69 -4.31
N GLU A 129 18.33 -15.79 -5.01
CA GLU A 129 17.34 -15.81 -6.09
C GLU A 129 15.95 -15.47 -5.56
N VAL A 130 15.54 -16.05 -4.43
CA VAL A 130 14.27 -15.72 -3.77
C VAL A 130 14.22 -14.26 -3.37
N ARG A 131 15.31 -13.70 -2.79
CA ARG A 131 15.40 -12.28 -2.45
C ARG A 131 15.30 -11.38 -3.67
N GLN A 132 15.94 -11.75 -4.78
CA GLN A 132 15.87 -10.99 -6.04
C GLN A 132 14.45 -10.99 -6.59
N ILE A 133 13.78 -12.14 -6.63
CA ILE A 133 12.38 -12.26 -7.06
C ILE A 133 11.46 -11.45 -6.13
N ALA A 134 11.65 -11.55 -4.82
CA ALA A 134 10.85 -10.81 -3.85
C ALA A 134 11.01 -9.29 -4.02
N LYS A 135 12.24 -8.82 -4.29
CA LYS A 135 12.51 -7.40 -4.56
C LYS A 135 11.80 -6.92 -5.83
N MET A 136 11.89 -7.66 -6.93
CA MET A 136 11.19 -7.33 -8.18
C MET A 136 9.67 -7.27 -7.95
N LYS A 137 9.12 -8.25 -7.23
CA LYS A 137 7.69 -8.27 -6.87
C LYS A 137 7.28 -7.04 -6.06
N TYR A 138 8.08 -6.69 -5.05
CA TYR A 138 7.81 -5.54 -4.20
C TYR A 138 7.84 -4.21 -4.98
N GLU A 139 8.86 -4.00 -5.79
CA GLU A 139 9.03 -2.76 -6.58
C GLU A 139 7.91 -2.57 -7.61
N ALA A 140 7.55 -3.63 -8.34
CA ALA A 140 6.48 -3.58 -9.33
C ALA A 140 5.11 -3.34 -8.68
N LYS A 141 4.80 -4.03 -7.58
CA LYS A 141 3.54 -3.82 -6.85
C LYS A 141 3.45 -2.42 -6.26
N LEU A 142 4.54 -1.89 -5.70
CA LEU A 142 4.57 -0.52 -5.17
C LEU A 142 4.30 0.53 -6.26
N LYS A 143 4.89 0.36 -7.45
CA LYS A 143 4.62 1.22 -8.61
C LYS A 143 3.16 1.10 -9.05
N SER A 144 2.66 -0.13 -9.22
CA SER A 144 1.29 -0.41 -9.68
C SER A 144 0.23 0.17 -8.74
N VAL A 145 0.42 0.04 -7.43
CA VAL A 145 -0.45 0.64 -6.40
C VAL A 145 -0.54 2.17 -6.54
N THR A 146 0.55 2.82 -6.97
CA THR A 146 0.55 4.28 -7.19
C THR A 146 -0.40 4.65 -8.34
N TYR A 147 -0.36 3.91 -9.45
CA TYR A 147 -1.27 4.08 -10.58
C TYR A 147 -2.71 3.77 -10.19
N PHE A 148 -2.95 2.67 -9.48
CA PHE A 148 -4.29 2.34 -8.97
C PHE A 148 -4.84 3.41 -8.03
N THR A 149 -4.00 4.00 -7.18
CA THR A 149 -4.41 5.10 -6.29
C THR A 149 -4.85 6.32 -7.11
N ARG A 150 -4.15 6.66 -8.20
CA ARG A 150 -4.54 7.74 -9.12
C ARG A 150 -5.86 7.44 -9.82
N ALA A 151 -6.04 6.20 -10.30
CA ALA A 151 -7.29 5.76 -10.89
C ALA A 151 -8.47 5.89 -9.92
N ILE A 152 -8.28 5.51 -8.64
CA ILE A 152 -9.31 5.69 -7.59
C ILE A 152 -9.61 7.18 -7.38
N ASN A 153 -8.59 8.04 -7.34
CA ASN A 153 -8.80 9.48 -7.19
C ASN A 153 -9.63 10.07 -8.36
N HIS A 154 -9.36 9.66 -9.60
CA HIS A 154 -10.17 10.07 -10.75
C HIS A 154 -11.61 9.57 -10.68
N LEU A 155 -11.84 8.35 -10.16
CA LEU A 155 -13.21 7.86 -9.91
C LEU A 155 -13.94 8.66 -8.83
N ASP A 156 -13.23 9.07 -7.79
CA ASP A 156 -13.79 9.85 -6.68
C ASP A 156 -14.18 11.28 -7.13
N GLU A 157 -13.49 11.83 -8.13
CA GLU A 157 -13.82 13.12 -8.74
C GLU A 157 -15.11 13.11 -9.56
N ILE A 158 -15.56 11.96 -10.07
CA ILE A 158 -16.79 11.84 -10.85
C ILE A 158 -18.01 12.07 -9.94
N GLN A 159 -18.70 13.21 -10.11
CA GLN A 159 -19.89 13.56 -9.34
C GLN A 159 -21.21 13.25 -10.07
N PHE A 160 -21.17 13.12 -11.40
CA PHE A 160 -22.37 12.90 -12.20
C PHE A 160 -23.01 11.54 -11.90
N THR A 161 -24.27 11.57 -11.44
CA THR A 161 -24.92 10.39 -10.85
C THR A 161 -25.30 9.32 -11.86
N GLU A 162 -25.58 9.68 -13.11
CA GLU A 162 -25.97 8.72 -14.14
C GLU A 162 -24.79 7.84 -14.54
N VAL A 163 -23.62 8.43 -14.79
CA VAL A 163 -22.38 7.70 -15.10
C VAL A 163 -22.00 6.74 -13.96
N ARG A 164 -22.21 7.14 -12.70
CA ARG A 164 -21.96 6.25 -11.55
C ARG A 164 -22.86 5.02 -11.48
N LYS A 165 -24.09 5.11 -12.02
CA LYS A 165 -25.04 4.00 -12.07
C LYS A 165 -24.82 3.11 -13.29
N GLU A 166 -24.04 3.55 -14.27
CA GLU A 166 -23.77 2.74 -15.45
C GLU A 166 -23.03 1.45 -15.06
N PRO A 167 -23.41 0.30 -15.63
CA PRO A 167 -22.78 -0.98 -15.32
C PRO A 167 -21.28 -0.98 -15.67
N ARG A 168 -20.89 -0.19 -16.68
CA ARG A 168 -19.48 -0.01 -17.05
C ARG A 168 -18.67 0.58 -15.89
N PHE A 169 -19.19 1.63 -15.25
CA PHE A 169 -18.55 2.27 -14.12
C PHE A 169 -18.46 1.32 -12.92
N VAL A 170 -19.57 0.69 -12.56
CA VAL A 170 -19.65 -0.25 -11.43
C VAL A 170 -18.69 -1.42 -11.62
N ASN A 171 -18.68 -2.04 -12.80
CA ASN A 171 -17.79 -3.17 -13.09
C ASN A 171 -16.31 -2.77 -13.04
N PHE A 172 -15.97 -1.59 -13.56
CA PHE A 172 -14.61 -1.07 -13.49
C PHE A 172 -14.19 -0.78 -12.03
N GLN A 173 -15.07 -0.13 -11.26
CA GLN A 173 -14.83 0.17 -9.85
C GLN A 173 -14.57 -1.11 -9.03
N THR A 174 -15.41 -2.13 -9.22
CA THR A 174 -15.27 -3.44 -8.59
C THR A 174 -13.90 -4.07 -8.90
N ARG A 175 -13.50 -4.11 -10.17
CA ARG A 175 -12.20 -4.67 -10.59
C ARG A 175 -11.02 -3.89 -10.05
N LEU A 176 -11.08 -2.56 -10.11
CA LEU A 176 -10.03 -1.67 -9.60
C LEU A 176 -9.82 -1.90 -8.10
N PHE A 177 -10.90 -2.00 -7.32
CA PHE A 177 -10.80 -2.25 -5.88
C PHE A 177 -10.23 -3.64 -5.57
N GLN A 178 -10.64 -4.68 -6.30
CA GLN A 178 -10.08 -6.03 -6.14
C GLN A 178 -8.56 -6.06 -6.38
N VAL A 179 -8.10 -5.49 -7.49
CA VAL A 179 -6.67 -5.48 -7.86
C VAL A 179 -5.86 -4.58 -6.92
N TYR A 180 -6.43 -3.45 -6.50
CA TYR A 180 -5.79 -2.58 -5.51
C TYR A 180 -5.58 -3.30 -4.18
N VAL A 181 -6.64 -3.94 -3.65
CA VAL A 181 -6.59 -4.65 -2.37
C VAL A 181 -5.63 -5.83 -2.45
N SER A 182 -5.66 -6.64 -3.52
CA SER A 182 -4.75 -7.77 -3.66
C SER A 182 -3.28 -7.31 -3.71
N SER A 183 -3.00 -6.24 -4.46
CA SER A 183 -1.65 -5.68 -4.57
C SER A 183 -1.13 -5.12 -3.24
N GLN A 184 -1.98 -4.40 -2.50
CA GLN A 184 -1.64 -3.87 -1.17
C GLN A 184 -1.50 -4.97 -0.12
N TYR A 185 -2.36 -5.99 -0.17
CA TYR A 185 -2.32 -7.12 0.74
C TYR A 185 -1.01 -7.90 0.60
N ASP A 186 -0.56 -8.14 -0.63
CA ASP A 186 0.72 -8.80 -0.90
C ASP A 186 1.93 -8.00 -0.41
N LEU A 187 1.84 -6.67 -0.43
CA LEU A 187 2.84 -5.77 0.17
C LEU A 187 2.77 -5.73 1.71
N HIS A 188 1.86 -6.49 2.33
CA HIS A 188 1.56 -6.46 3.77
C HIS A 188 1.14 -5.06 4.26
N ASN A 189 0.60 -4.23 3.36
CA ASN A 189 0.13 -2.90 3.67
C ASN A 189 -1.39 -2.92 3.89
N LEU A 190 -1.79 -3.41 5.06
CA LEU A 190 -3.19 -3.77 5.34
C LEU A 190 -4.09 -2.58 5.71
N LYS A 191 -3.52 -1.49 6.23
CA LYS A 191 -4.28 -0.33 6.72
C LYS A 191 -5.04 0.40 5.59
N PRO A 192 -4.43 0.71 4.43
CA PRO A 192 -5.14 1.37 3.33
C PRO A 192 -6.22 0.49 2.67
N CYS A 193 -6.19 -0.83 2.85
CA CYS A 193 -7.20 -1.73 2.30
C CYS A 193 -8.56 -1.57 2.96
N ILE A 194 -8.61 -1.20 4.25
CA ILE A 194 -9.85 -1.10 5.04
C ILE A 194 -10.89 -0.18 4.35
N PRO A 195 -10.61 1.11 4.09
CA PRO A 195 -11.61 1.99 3.49
C PRO A 195 -12.03 1.57 2.08
N ILE A 196 -11.13 0.93 1.31
CA ILE A 196 -11.45 0.45 -0.03
C ILE A 196 -12.36 -0.78 0.03
N LEU A 197 -12.11 -1.70 0.95
CA LEU A 197 -12.93 -2.88 1.18
C LEU A 197 -14.32 -2.52 1.72
N GLU A 198 -14.40 -1.56 2.65
CA GLU A 198 -15.68 -1.05 3.16
C GLU A 198 -16.51 -0.41 2.03
N ARG A 199 -15.86 0.31 1.10
CA ARG A 199 -16.53 0.83 -0.10
C ARG A 199 -16.96 -0.31 -1.03
N TYR A 200 -16.10 -1.30 -1.26
CA TYR A 200 -16.38 -2.43 -2.14
C TYR A 200 -17.65 -3.19 -1.77
N ILE A 201 -17.84 -3.53 -0.49
CA ILE A 201 -19.02 -4.27 -0.02
C ILE A 201 -20.33 -3.47 -0.14
N THR A 202 -20.25 -2.16 -0.38
CA THR A 202 -21.41 -1.27 -0.56
C THR A 202 -21.79 -1.01 -2.02
N ILE A 203 -20.98 -1.48 -2.98
CA ILE A 203 -21.18 -1.20 -4.42
C ILE A 203 -22.47 -1.86 -4.94
N ASN A 204 -22.57 -3.18 -4.81
CA ASN A 204 -23.71 -3.95 -5.29
C ASN A 204 -24.00 -5.14 -4.35
N GLU A 205 -25.11 -5.83 -4.57
CA GLU A 205 -25.48 -6.98 -3.72
C GLU A 205 -24.56 -8.20 -3.95
N GLU A 206 -23.86 -8.26 -5.08
CA GLU A 206 -22.89 -9.32 -5.39
C GLU A 206 -21.60 -9.16 -4.56
N THR A 207 -21.03 -7.96 -4.51
CA THR A 207 -19.84 -7.64 -3.73
C THR A 207 -20.10 -7.74 -2.23
N LYS A 208 -21.34 -7.46 -1.81
CA LYS A 208 -21.80 -7.67 -0.42
C LYS A 208 -21.90 -9.16 -0.04
N LYS A 209 -21.97 -10.07 -1.01
CA LYS A 209 -21.95 -11.53 -0.78
C LYS A 209 -20.58 -12.13 -1.09
N ASP A 210 -19.56 -11.31 -1.30
CA ASP A 210 -18.21 -11.77 -1.57
C ASP A 210 -17.48 -12.16 -0.28
N VAL A 211 -17.32 -13.47 -0.08
CA VAL A 211 -16.62 -14.05 1.08
C VAL A 211 -15.19 -13.50 1.22
N TRP A 212 -14.49 -13.28 0.11
CA TRP A 212 -13.08 -12.87 0.17
C TRP A 212 -12.93 -11.45 0.69
N ALA A 213 -13.85 -10.54 0.36
CA ALA A 213 -13.84 -9.18 0.90
C ALA A 213 -13.91 -9.19 2.44
N TYR A 214 -14.79 -10.01 3.01
CA TYR A 214 -14.89 -10.16 4.47
C TYR A 214 -13.68 -10.84 5.10
N LYS A 215 -13.08 -11.83 4.42
CA LYS A 215 -11.82 -12.45 4.87
C LYS A 215 -10.67 -11.43 4.91
N TYR A 216 -10.55 -10.61 3.87
CA TYR A 216 -9.55 -9.54 3.83
C TYR A 216 -9.80 -8.49 4.90
N LEU A 217 -11.05 -8.02 5.09
CA LEU A 217 -11.41 -7.08 6.16
C LEU A 217 -11.05 -7.64 7.54
N THR A 218 -11.39 -8.90 7.80
CA THR A 218 -11.04 -9.60 9.05
C THR A 218 -9.54 -9.58 9.29
N SER A 219 -8.75 -9.92 8.27
CA SER A 219 -7.28 -9.89 8.34
C SER A 219 -6.75 -8.48 8.60
N CYS A 220 -7.28 -7.47 7.91
CA CYS A 220 -6.89 -6.08 8.10
C CYS A 220 -7.17 -5.58 9.52
N TYR A 221 -8.36 -5.83 10.07
CA TYR A 221 -8.68 -5.43 11.45
C TYR A 221 -7.93 -6.25 12.49
N GLY A 222 -7.69 -7.55 12.25
CA GLY A 222 -6.85 -8.37 13.12
C GLY A 222 -5.39 -7.89 13.16
N PHE A 223 -4.87 -7.42 12.02
CA PHE A 223 -3.57 -6.76 11.98
C PHE A 223 -3.55 -5.46 12.78
N MET A 224 -4.58 -4.60 12.65
CA MET A 224 -4.68 -3.37 13.43
C MET A 224 -4.78 -3.64 14.93
N GLU A 225 -5.61 -4.60 15.35
CA GLU A 225 -5.72 -5.04 16.75
C GLU A 225 -4.37 -5.55 17.30
N SER A 226 -3.70 -6.45 16.56
CA SER A 226 -2.40 -6.99 16.99
C SER A 226 -1.31 -5.92 17.05
N MET A 227 -1.35 -4.93 16.15
CA MET A 227 -0.43 -3.79 16.16
C MET A 227 -0.63 -2.94 17.42
N LEU A 228 -1.87 -2.57 17.76
CA LEU A 228 -2.14 -1.80 18.98
C LEU A 228 -1.71 -2.57 20.24
N SER A 229 -2.03 -3.86 20.31
CA SER A 229 -1.65 -4.72 21.44
C SER A 229 -0.13 -4.85 21.60
N LYS A 230 0.59 -5.09 20.49
CA LYS A 230 2.05 -5.31 20.49
C LYS A 230 2.83 -4.05 20.83
N TYR A 231 2.43 -2.91 20.29
CA TYR A 231 3.16 -1.65 20.46
C TYR A 231 2.63 -0.79 21.61
N ARG A 232 1.53 -1.20 22.26
CA ARG A 232 0.82 -0.42 23.30
C ARG A 232 0.55 1.01 22.84
N GLN A 233 0.25 1.16 21.55
CA GLN A 233 -0.11 2.42 20.93
C GLN A 233 -1.64 2.47 20.83
N GLY A 234 -2.24 3.63 21.08
CA GLY A 234 -3.68 3.85 20.99
C GLY A 234 -4.45 3.71 22.30
N SER A 235 -5.73 4.09 22.27
CA SER A 235 -6.65 3.86 23.39
C SER A 235 -7.08 2.39 23.43
N GLU A 236 -7.36 1.88 24.62
CA GLU A 236 -8.01 0.57 24.79
C GLU A 236 -9.37 0.50 24.06
N ASP A 237 -10.04 1.64 23.90
CA ASP A 237 -11.30 1.73 23.15
C ASP A 237 -11.08 1.44 21.66
N GLU A 238 -9.96 1.89 21.09
CA GLU A 238 -9.62 1.67 19.69
C GLU A 238 -9.27 0.21 19.44
N ALA A 239 -8.53 -0.41 20.36
CA ALA A 239 -8.23 -1.84 20.30
C ALA A 239 -9.52 -2.68 20.39
N THR A 240 -10.43 -2.31 21.29
CA THR A 240 -11.73 -2.97 21.43
C THR A 240 -12.59 -2.79 20.17
N ARG A 241 -12.58 -1.60 19.57
CA ARG A 241 -13.28 -1.34 18.30
C ARG A 241 -12.76 -2.22 17.16
N TYR A 242 -11.44 -2.32 16.96
CA TYR A 242 -10.91 -3.18 15.90
C TYR A 242 -11.19 -4.66 16.16
N LYS A 243 -11.15 -5.10 17.42
CA LYS A 243 -11.54 -6.46 17.79
C LYS A 243 -13.01 -6.75 17.46
N MET A 244 -13.93 -5.83 17.79
CA MET A 244 -15.35 -5.96 17.45
C MET A 244 -15.57 -6.02 15.93
N LEU A 245 -14.89 -5.16 15.16
CA LEU A 245 -15.00 -5.15 13.70
C LEU A 245 -14.43 -6.43 13.09
N LYS A 246 -13.26 -6.89 13.56
CA LYS A 246 -12.69 -8.20 13.18
C LYS A 246 -13.71 -9.31 13.39
N ASN A 247 -14.27 -9.41 14.60
CA ASN A 247 -15.22 -10.48 14.96
C ASN A 247 -16.49 -10.42 14.09
N ARG A 248 -17.03 -9.22 13.86
CA ARG A 248 -18.19 -9.01 13.00
C ARG A 248 -17.94 -9.50 11.58
N TYR A 249 -16.86 -9.05 10.93
CA TYR A 249 -16.57 -9.42 9.55
C TYR A 249 -16.16 -10.89 9.43
N MET A 250 -15.56 -11.46 10.47
CA MET A 250 -15.22 -12.89 10.54
C MET A 250 -16.49 -13.76 10.54
N LEU A 251 -17.48 -13.41 11.38
CA LEU A 251 -18.78 -14.09 11.41
C LEU A 251 -19.51 -13.96 10.08
N GLN A 252 -19.53 -12.76 9.49
CA GLN A 252 -20.14 -12.54 8.18
C GLN A 252 -19.49 -13.38 7.07
N ALA A 253 -18.16 -13.52 7.08
CA ALA A 253 -17.47 -14.35 6.10
C ALA A 253 -17.87 -15.83 6.20
N VAL A 254 -18.01 -16.35 7.43
CA VAL A 254 -18.41 -17.73 7.70
C VAL A 254 -19.89 -17.95 7.41
N GLU A 255 -20.75 -16.99 7.75
CA GLU A 255 -22.18 -17.00 7.41
C GLU A 255 -22.40 -17.12 5.91
N ILE A 256 -21.70 -16.32 5.11
CA ILE A 256 -21.83 -16.35 3.65
C ILE A 256 -21.28 -17.67 3.08
N GLN A 257 -20.19 -18.19 3.64
CA GLN A 257 -19.53 -19.38 3.10
C GLN A 257 -20.25 -20.70 3.47
N PHE A 258 -20.74 -20.83 4.70
CA PHE A 258 -21.25 -22.08 5.25
C PHE A 258 -22.73 -22.02 5.69
N GLY A 259 -23.29 -20.82 5.85
CA GLY A 259 -24.64 -20.59 6.38
C GLY A 259 -24.70 -20.54 7.90
N VAL A 260 -25.77 -19.92 8.42
CA VAL A 260 -25.97 -19.69 9.87
C VAL A 260 -26.12 -20.99 10.67
N ASP A 261 -26.69 -22.03 10.07
CA ASP A 261 -26.96 -23.29 10.76
C ASP A 261 -25.78 -24.25 10.81
N SER A 262 -24.68 -23.89 10.14
CA SER A 262 -23.49 -24.74 9.99
C SER A 262 -22.75 -24.92 11.32
N PRO A 263 -22.08 -26.07 11.53
CA PRO A 263 -21.26 -26.28 12.72
C PRO A 263 -20.10 -25.28 12.81
N GLU A 264 -19.53 -24.87 11.67
CA GLU A 264 -18.45 -23.88 11.61
C GLU A 264 -18.92 -22.51 12.12
N TYR A 265 -20.11 -22.07 11.71
CA TYR A 265 -20.68 -20.81 12.16
C TYR A 265 -20.97 -20.84 13.67
N LYS A 266 -21.61 -21.90 14.17
CA LYS A 266 -21.90 -22.06 15.60
C LYS A 266 -20.63 -22.06 16.45
N HIS A 267 -19.61 -22.80 16.04
CA HIS A 267 -18.34 -22.81 16.74
C HIS A 267 -17.69 -21.44 16.78
N LEU A 268 -17.66 -20.73 15.64
CA LEU A 268 -17.08 -19.40 15.58
C LEU A 268 -17.88 -18.39 16.42
N GLN A 269 -19.21 -18.51 16.44
CA GLN A 269 -20.09 -17.69 17.26
C GLN A 269 -19.77 -17.86 18.75
N GLU A 270 -19.55 -19.09 19.22
CA GLU A 270 -19.12 -19.36 20.61
C GLU A 270 -17.78 -18.68 20.93
N VAL A 271 -16.80 -18.78 20.03
CA VAL A 271 -15.49 -18.13 20.19
C VAL A 271 -15.64 -16.61 20.31
N VAL A 272 -16.44 -15.99 19.44
CA VAL A 272 -16.68 -14.54 19.47
C VAL A 272 -17.37 -14.13 20.77
N GLN A 273 -18.40 -14.86 21.21
CA GLN A 273 -19.10 -14.56 22.47
C GLN A 273 -18.19 -14.65 23.70
N LEU A 274 -17.29 -15.64 23.73
CA LEU A 274 -16.30 -15.74 24.81
C LEU A 274 -15.31 -14.58 24.79
N ASP A 275 -14.92 -14.12 23.61
CA ASP A 275 -14.00 -13.00 23.44
C ASP A 275 -14.63 -11.64 23.77
N GLU A 276 -15.91 -11.45 23.47
CA GLU A 276 -16.69 -10.25 23.83
C GLU A 276 -16.90 -10.17 25.35
N LYS A 277 -17.29 -11.27 26.02
CA LYS A 277 -17.40 -11.32 27.48
C LYS A 277 -16.10 -10.97 28.20
N LYS A 278 -14.94 -11.35 27.64
CA LYS A 278 -13.63 -10.96 28.19
C LYS A 278 -13.39 -9.46 28.05
N SER A 279 -13.82 -8.86 26.94
CA SER A 279 -13.67 -7.43 26.69
C SER A 279 -14.58 -6.59 27.59
N GLU A 280 -15.82 -7.01 27.82
CA GLU A 280 -16.75 -6.34 28.76
C GLU A 280 -16.19 -6.30 30.19
N ARG A 281 -15.69 -7.44 30.68
CA ARG A 281 -15.09 -7.52 32.02
C ARG A 281 -13.92 -6.55 32.20
N ILE A 282 -13.12 -6.29 31.18
CA ILE A 282 -11.98 -5.35 31.29
C ILE A 282 -12.48 -3.90 31.42
N ASN A 283 -13.59 -3.56 30.76
CA ASN A 283 -14.16 -2.22 30.79
C ASN A 283 -14.91 -1.92 32.10
N ASP A 284 -15.48 -2.93 32.77
CA ASP A 284 -16.20 -2.77 34.04
C ASP A 284 -15.29 -2.44 35.25
N PHE A 285 -13.96 -2.58 35.13
CA PHE A 285 -13.00 -2.28 36.20
C PHE A 285 -12.34 -0.90 36.07
N LYS A 286 -12.85 -0.02 35.20
CA LYS A 286 -12.43 1.38 35.06
C LYS A 286 -13.47 2.33 35.63
#